data_AF-K2ABH5-F1
#
_entry.id   AF-K2ABH5-F1
#
_cell.length_a   1.000
_cell.length_b   1.000
_cell.length_c   1.000
_cell.angle_alpha   90.00
_cell.angle_beta   90.00
_cell.angle_gamma   90.00
#
_symmetry.space_group_name_H-M   'P 1'
#
loop_
_entity.id
_entity.type
_entity.pdbx_description
1 polymer ?
#
loop_
_entity_poly.entity_id
_entity_poly.type
_entity_poly.pdbx_seq_one_letter_code
_entity_poly.pdbx_strand_id
1 'polypeptide(L)'
;MRRSVGRVVRQRFAKPSTSVQIWYGPLVVFKFIGWYTNNDRSIVTYSIMNRRKSWTQSELEEAVKKSKSVRQVLGLLGLRLAGGNYTQIGKYIKEYNIDTTHFTGKAWNRGMIGIGKPRIELSKILIQDSYFQSFKLKKRLFAEDLKPKHCEECGWNKVSIDGRLPLELHHINGDSRDNRIENLIVLCPNCHSIKLSHRGCNIKKR
;
A
#
# COMPACT_ATOMS: atom_id res chain seq x y z
N MET A 1 -56.84 -13.53 40.25
CA MET A 1 -55.74 -14.06 41.08
C MET A 1 -54.44 -14.02 40.28
N ARG A 2 -53.51 -13.16 40.69
CA ARG A 2 -52.22 -12.92 40.00
C ARG A 2 -51.25 -14.07 40.32
N ARG A 3 -50.70 -14.73 39.29
CA ARG A 3 -49.52 -15.60 39.41
C ARG A 3 -48.31 -14.86 38.84
N SER A 4 -47.47 -14.42 39.77
CA SER A 4 -46.15 -13.82 39.59
C SER A 4 -45.17 -14.85 39.04
N VAL A 5 -44.60 -14.61 37.85
CA VAL A 5 -43.47 -15.37 37.33
C VAL A 5 -42.21 -14.51 37.49
N GLY A 6 -41.27 -15.04 38.27
CA GLY A 6 -40.08 -14.34 38.76
C GLY A 6 -39.12 -13.90 37.64
N ARG A 7 -38.63 -12.66 37.78
CA ARG A 7 -37.59 -12.04 36.99
C ARG A 7 -36.23 -12.67 37.37
N VAL A 8 -35.58 -13.37 36.44
CA VAL A 8 -34.21 -13.86 36.61
C VAL A 8 -33.24 -12.68 36.59
N VAL A 9 -32.71 -12.32 37.77
CA VAL A 9 -31.66 -11.32 37.93
C VAL A 9 -30.32 -12.00 37.63
N ARG A 10 -29.67 -11.62 36.51
CA ARG A 10 -28.28 -11.99 36.25
C ARG A 10 -27.38 -11.27 37.25
N GLN A 11 -26.75 -12.04 38.14
CA GLN A 11 -25.69 -11.55 39.04
C GLN A 11 -24.52 -11.01 38.21
N ARG A 12 -24.16 -9.74 38.47
CA ARG A 12 -22.94 -9.13 37.95
C ARG A 12 -21.79 -9.55 38.86
N PHE A 13 -20.89 -10.40 38.36
CA PHE A 13 -19.63 -10.68 39.04
C PHE A 13 -18.74 -9.43 39.03
N ALA A 14 -18.29 -9.02 40.21
CA ALA A 14 -17.36 -7.92 40.41
C ALA A 14 -15.97 -8.27 39.86
N LYS A 15 -15.31 -7.30 39.21
CA LYS A 15 -13.92 -7.42 38.75
C LYS A 15 -12.98 -7.28 39.96
N PRO A 16 -11.96 -8.13 40.13
CA PRO A 16 -10.94 -7.93 41.15
C PRO A 16 -10.00 -6.79 40.78
N SER A 17 -9.62 -6.02 41.79
CA SER A 17 -8.70 -4.89 41.77
C SER A 17 -7.27 -5.33 41.43
N THR A 18 -6.64 -4.66 40.47
CA THR A 18 -5.21 -4.73 40.20
C THR A 18 -4.42 -4.02 41.29
N SER A 19 -3.94 -4.78 42.28
CA SER A 19 -2.86 -4.35 43.18
C SER A 19 -1.52 -4.60 42.48
N VAL A 20 -0.83 -3.52 42.12
CA VAL A 20 0.55 -3.55 41.62
C VAL A 20 1.46 -3.85 42.81
N GLN A 21 1.94 -5.09 42.92
CA GLN A 21 3.04 -5.44 43.83
C GLN A 21 4.37 -5.34 43.09
N ILE A 22 5.16 -4.36 43.52
CA ILE A 22 6.57 -4.18 43.17
C ILE A 22 7.35 -5.31 43.86
N TRP A 23 7.98 -6.18 43.07
CA TRP A 23 8.93 -7.17 43.58
C TRP A 23 10.36 -6.66 43.37
N TYR A 24 10.99 -6.23 44.46
CA TYR A 24 12.45 -6.14 44.57
C TYR A 24 12.98 -7.53 44.93
N GLY A 25 13.95 -8.02 44.15
CA GLY A 25 14.68 -9.27 44.37
C GLY A 25 16.17 -9.10 44.07
N PRO A 26 17.05 -9.92 44.65
CA PRO A 26 18.25 -9.44 45.35
C PRO A 26 19.54 -9.39 44.52
N LEU A 27 20.41 -8.50 44.98
CA LEU A 27 21.84 -8.38 44.69
C LEU A 27 22.54 -9.75 44.64
N VAL A 28 22.99 -10.14 43.44
CA VAL A 28 24.03 -11.16 43.31
C VAL A 28 25.37 -10.44 43.26
N VAL A 29 26.11 -10.61 44.35
CA VAL A 29 27.48 -10.16 44.59
C VAL A 29 28.41 -10.83 43.57
N PHE A 30 28.89 -10.08 42.57
CA PHE A 30 30.05 -10.51 41.79
C PHE A 30 31.32 -10.05 42.49
N LYS A 31 31.99 -11.03 43.10
CA LYS A 31 33.31 -10.91 43.72
C LYS A 31 34.38 -11.24 42.67
N PHE A 32 35.51 -10.53 42.78
CA PHE A 32 36.81 -10.79 42.15
C PHE A 32 37.02 -10.36 40.69
N ILE A 33 37.37 -9.07 40.53
CA ILE A 33 38.28 -8.62 39.47
C ILE A 33 39.70 -8.95 39.95
N GLY A 34 40.22 -10.07 39.47
CA GLY A 34 41.64 -10.41 39.54
C GLY A 34 42.38 -9.68 38.42
N TRP A 35 43.51 -9.10 38.80
CA TRP A 35 44.44 -8.39 37.94
C TRP A 35 45.00 -9.27 36.83
N TYR A 36 44.91 -8.82 35.58
CA TYR A 36 45.93 -9.08 34.56
C TYR A 36 46.15 -7.79 33.77
N THR A 37 47.24 -7.12 34.10
CA THR A 37 47.86 -6.09 33.27
C THR A 37 48.70 -6.78 32.20
N ASN A 38 48.29 -6.67 30.93
CA ASN A 38 49.11 -6.48 29.73
C ASN A 38 48.21 -6.68 28.50
N ASN A 39 47.85 -5.59 27.83
CA ASN A 39 48.57 -5.05 26.66
C ASN A 39 48.26 -5.85 25.39
N ASP A 40 47.10 -5.57 24.77
CA ASP A 40 47.05 -5.27 23.34
C ASP A 40 45.67 -4.74 22.95
N ARG A 41 45.67 -3.48 22.53
CA ARG A 41 44.51 -2.72 22.08
C ARG A 41 44.37 -2.96 20.58
N SER A 42 43.22 -3.51 20.17
CA SER A 42 42.62 -3.41 18.81
C SER A 42 43.51 -3.89 17.65
N ILE A 43 43.16 -4.92 16.89
CA ILE A 43 41.94 -5.03 16.09
C ILE A 43 41.63 -6.52 15.99
N VAL A 44 40.66 -7.02 16.76
CA VAL A 44 40.00 -8.27 16.39
C VAL A 44 39.11 -7.91 15.22
N THR A 45 39.64 -8.01 14.00
CA THR A 45 38.82 -7.98 12.79
C THR A 45 37.81 -9.10 12.98
N TYR A 46 36.57 -8.75 13.32
CA TYR A 46 35.46 -9.68 13.23
C TYR A 46 35.42 -10.12 11.76
N SER A 47 36.08 -11.25 11.48
CA SER A 47 35.88 -12.06 10.30
C SER A 47 34.42 -12.51 10.38
N ILE A 48 33.53 -11.62 9.91
CA ILE A 48 32.12 -11.91 9.70
C ILE A 48 32.10 -13.15 8.81
N MET A 49 31.71 -14.27 9.42
CA MET A 49 31.56 -15.58 8.82
C MET A 49 31.17 -15.45 7.35
N ASN A 50 32.16 -15.72 6.48
CA ASN A 50 32.02 -15.65 5.03
C ASN A 50 30.99 -16.70 4.62
N ARG A 51 29.69 -16.32 4.58
CA ARG A 51 28.67 -17.13 3.91
C ARG A 51 29.18 -17.32 2.50
N ARG A 52 29.53 -18.56 2.16
CA ARG A 52 30.14 -18.90 0.86
C ARG A 52 29.23 -18.38 -0.24
N LYS A 53 29.68 -17.33 -0.92
CA LYS A 53 29.06 -16.83 -2.14
C LYS A 53 29.42 -17.81 -3.26
N SER A 54 28.48 -18.07 -4.16
CA SER A 54 28.71 -18.90 -5.35
C SER A 54 29.42 -18.15 -6.48
N TRP A 55 29.77 -16.88 -6.27
CA TRP A 55 30.30 -15.98 -7.28
C TRP A 55 31.41 -15.11 -6.72
N THR A 56 32.32 -14.69 -7.60
CA THR A 56 33.48 -13.84 -7.28
C THR A 56 33.18 -12.35 -7.51
N GLN A 57 34.04 -11.46 -7.00
CA GLN A 57 33.90 -10.02 -7.25
C GLN A 57 33.97 -9.70 -8.76
N SER A 58 34.92 -10.31 -9.49
CA SER A 58 35.07 -10.11 -10.94
C SER A 58 33.82 -10.52 -11.72
N GLU A 59 33.22 -11.65 -11.36
CA GLU A 59 31.96 -12.13 -11.98
C GLU A 59 30.81 -11.16 -11.73
N LEU A 60 30.72 -10.59 -10.52
CA LEU A 60 29.71 -9.59 -10.20
C LEU A 60 29.93 -8.31 -11.03
N GLU A 61 31.16 -7.83 -11.15
CA GLU A 61 31.49 -6.66 -11.97
C GLU A 61 31.13 -6.87 -13.44
N GLU A 62 31.47 -8.03 -14.00
CA GLU A 62 31.12 -8.39 -15.37
C GLU A 62 29.61 -8.50 -15.57
N ALA A 63 28.90 -9.14 -14.63
CA ALA A 63 27.46 -9.27 -14.66
C ALA A 63 26.77 -7.89 -14.58
N VAL A 64 27.29 -6.96 -13.77
CA VAL A 64 26.79 -5.58 -13.67
C VAL A 64 27.03 -4.81 -14.97
N LYS A 65 28.22 -4.88 -15.56
CA LYS A 65 28.53 -4.22 -16.84
C LYS A 65 27.62 -4.68 -17.98
N LYS A 66 27.31 -5.98 -18.05
CA LYS A 66 26.43 -6.56 -19.08
C LYS A 66 24.93 -6.32 -18.83
N SER A 67 24.56 -5.88 -17.63
CA SER A 67 23.15 -5.76 -17.21
C SER A 67 22.67 -4.32 -17.17
N LYS A 68 21.37 -4.12 -17.34
CA LYS A 68 20.66 -2.85 -17.08
C LYS A 68 19.78 -2.91 -15.82
N SER A 69 19.78 -4.03 -15.10
CA SER A 69 19.01 -4.20 -13.86
C SER A 69 19.59 -5.30 -12.96
N VAL A 70 19.38 -5.18 -11.65
CA VAL A 70 19.78 -6.22 -10.66
C VAL A 70 19.16 -7.58 -10.96
N ARG A 71 17.95 -7.63 -11.55
CA ARG A 71 17.32 -8.88 -11.99
C ARG A 71 18.16 -9.59 -13.05
N GLN A 72 18.70 -8.86 -14.03
CA GLN A 72 19.57 -9.43 -15.06
C GLN A 72 20.90 -9.89 -14.46
N VAL A 73 21.47 -9.13 -13.52
CA VAL A 73 22.68 -9.53 -12.77
C VAL A 73 22.45 -10.88 -12.08
N LEU A 74 21.34 -11.04 -11.37
CA LEU A 74 20.99 -12.32 -10.73
C LEU A 74 20.89 -13.47 -11.74
N GLY A 75 20.28 -13.22 -12.91
CA GLY A 75 20.18 -14.20 -13.98
C GLY A 75 21.54 -14.63 -14.53
N LEU A 76 22.44 -13.67 -14.77
CA LEU A 76 23.80 -13.93 -15.26
C LEU A 76 24.66 -14.68 -14.22
N LEU A 77 24.46 -14.41 -12.93
CA LEU A 77 25.13 -15.12 -11.84
C LEU A 77 24.50 -16.49 -11.51
N GLY A 78 23.47 -16.92 -12.26
CA GLY A 78 22.77 -18.18 -12.00
C GLY A 78 22.00 -18.22 -10.68
N LEU A 79 21.72 -17.06 -10.08
CA LEU A 79 21.06 -16.95 -8.79
C LEU A 79 19.54 -16.95 -8.93
N ARG A 80 18.87 -17.61 -7.98
CA ARG A 80 17.40 -17.59 -7.90
C ARG A 80 16.89 -16.15 -7.73
N LEU A 81 15.82 -15.81 -8.44
CA LEU A 81 15.17 -14.50 -8.38
C LEU A 81 14.32 -14.34 -7.11
N ALA A 82 14.95 -14.43 -5.94
CA ALA A 82 14.32 -14.34 -4.63
C ALA A 82 14.80 -13.09 -3.88
N GLY A 83 13.96 -12.52 -3.01
CA GLY A 83 14.20 -11.25 -2.31
C GLY A 83 15.56 -11.18 -1.59
N GLY A 84 15.96 -12.27 -0.92
CA GLY A 84 17.27 -12.35 -0.24
C GLY A 84 18.47 -12.20 -1.18
N ASN A 85 18.37 -12.68 -2.41
CA ASN A 85 19.45 -12.51 -3.38
C ASN A 85 19.53 -11.08 -3.91
N TYR A 86 18.40 -10.38 -4.06
CA TYR A 86 18.40 -8.95 -4.40
C TYR A 86 19.09 -8.10 -3.32
N THR A 87 18.79 -8.37 -2.04
CA THR A 87 19.41 -7.64 -0.93
C THR A 87 20.90 -7.94 -0.83
N GLN A 88 21.29 -9.20 -1.02
CA GLN A 88 22.70 -9.61 -0.99
C GLN A 88 23.50 -8.98 -2.12
N ILE A 89 23.04 -9.06 -3.38
CA ILE A 89 23.71 -8.41 -4.51
C ILE A 89 23.78 -6.89 -4.32
N GLY A 90 22.69 -6.26 -3.87
CA GLY A 90 22.68 -4.83 -3.58
C GLY A 90 23.68 -4.42 -2.49
N LYS A 91 23.91 -5.29 -1.50
CA LYS A 91 24.97 -5.08 -0.49
C LYS A 91 26.36 -5.09 -1.13
N TYR A 92 26.67 -6.12 -1.91
CA TYR A 92 28.02 -6.28 -2.47
C TYR A 92 28.34 -5.31 -3.61
N ILE A 93 27.36 -4.90 -4.41
CA ILE A 93 27.54 -3.81 -5.37
C ILE A 93 28.03 -2.54 -4.67
N LYS A 94 27.45 -2.21 -3.51
CA LYS A 94 27.88 -1.06 -2.70
C LYS A 94 29.24 -1.27 -2.04
N GLU A 95 29.47 -2.47 -1.48
CA GLU A 95 30.71 -2.84 -0.79
C GLU A 95 31.92 -2.77 -1.74
N TYR A 96 31.76 -3.21 -2.99
CA TYR A 96 32.79 -3.14 -4.03
C TYR A 96 32.77 -1.84 -4.85
N ASN A 97 31.90 -0.89 -4.48
CA ASN A 97 31.76 0.40 -5.16
C ASN A 97 31.61 0.28 -6.70
N ILE A 98 30.81 -0.69 -7.15
CA ILE A 98 30.59 -0.96 -8.58
C ILE A 98 29.60 0.09 -9.13
N ASP A 99 29.96 0.73 -10.23
CA ASP A 99 29.07 1.68 -10.90
C ASP A 99 27.81 0.98 -11.46
N THR A 100 26.66 1.56 -11.15
CA THR A 100 25.33 1.10 -11.59
C THR A 100 24.49 2.23 -12.18
N THR A 101 25.11 3.37 -12.50
CA THR A 101 24.43 4.53 -13.09
C THR A 101 23.71 4.20 -14.41
N HIS A 102 24.22 3.23 -15.17
CA HIS A 102 23.61 2.74 -16.41
C HIS A 102 22.37 1.86 -16.20
N PHE A 103 22.03 1.49 -14.97
CA PHE A 103 20.83 0.68 -14.71
C PHE A 103 19.55 1.47 -15.00
N THR A 104 18.80 1.01 -15.99
CA THR A 104 17.48 1.55 -16.34
C THR A 104 16.43 0.95 -15.41
N GLY A 105 16.45 1.39 -14.14
CA GLY A 105 15.47 0.96 -13.14
C GLY A 105 14.12 1.67 -13.28
N LYS A 106 13.23 1.48 -12.30
CA LYS A 106 11.98 2.28 -12.15
C LYS A 106 12.25 3.79 -12.18
N ALA A 107 13.48 4.18 -11.83
CA ALA A 107 13.98 5.54 -11.88
C ALA A 107 13.96 6.18 -13.26
N TRP A 108 14.12 5.42 -14.35
CA TRP A 108 14.11 5.95 -15.71
C TRP A 108 12.74 6.55 -16.08
N ASN A 109 11.66 6.01 -15.50
CA ASN A 109 10.32 6.57 -15.64
C ASN A 109 10.01 7.69 -14.62
N ARG A 110 10.93 8.05 -13.70
CA ARG A 110 10.68 9.14 -12.75
C ARG A 110 10.65 10.47 -13.52
N GLY A 111 9.53 11.18 -13.43
CA GLY A 111 9.28 12.41 -14.20
C GLY A 111 8.60 12.18 -15.55
N MET A 112 8.58 10.95 -16.06
CA MET A 112 7.86 10.58 -17.28
C MET A 112 6.38 10.30 -16.99
N ILE A 113 5.64 11.33 -16.56
CA ILE A 113 4.18 11.25 -16.39
C ILE A 113 3.52 11.40 -17.76
N GLY A 114 2.77 10.38 -18.20
CA GLY A 114 1.96 10.46 -19.42
C GLY A 114 2.67 10.09 -20.73
N ILE A 115 3.94 9.69 -20.70
CA ILE A 115 4.63 9.18 -21.89
C ILE A 115 4.13 7.76 -22.18
N GLY A 116 3.41 7.60 -23.30
CA GLY A 116 3.08 6.28 -23.88
C GLY A 116 1.61 5.84 -23.88
N LYS A 117 0.67 6.60 -23.30
CA LYS A 117 -0.78 6.33 -23.49
C LYS A 117 -1.55 7.61 -23.79
N PRO A 118 -2.14 7.76 -24.99
CA PRO A 118 -2.97 8.92 -25.28
C PRO A 118 -4.20 8.94 -24.36
N ARG A 119 -4.61 10.14 -23.94
CA ARG A 119 -5.86 10.33 -23.20
C ARG A 119 -7.02 10.00 -24.15
N ILE A 120 -7.85 9.02 -23.79
CA ILE A 120 -9.06 8.68 -24.55
C ILE A 120 -9.96 9.91 -24.61
N GLU A 121 -10.54 10.25 -25.76
CA GLU A 121 -11.46 11.38 -25.88
C GLU A 121 -12.75 11.13 -25.10
N LEU A 122 -13.38 12.19 -24.57
CA LEU A 122 -14.65 12.04 -23.84
C LEU A 122 -15.79 11.53 -24.74
N SER A 123 -15.82 11.94 -26.00
CA SER A 123 -16.82 11.47 -26.98
C SER A 123 -16.85 9.95 -27.13
N LYS A 124 -15.70 9.28 -26.95
CA LYS A 124 -15.59 7.80 -26.98
C LYS A 124 -16.00 7.13 -25.66
N ILE A 125 -16.16 7.91 -24.60
CA ILE A 125 -16.51 7.42 -23.26
C ILE A 125 -17.98 7.68 -22.95
N LEU A 126 -18.50 8.84 -23.34
CA LEU A 126 -19.87 9.31 -23.08
C LEU A 126 -20.88 8.70 -24.06
N ILE A 127 -20.82 7.38 -24.19
CA ILE A 127 -21.69 6.57 -25.03
C ILE A 127 -22.33 5.47 -24.19
N GLN A 128 -23.34 4.84 -24.75
CA GLN A 128 -23.85 3.58 -24.26
C GLN A 128 -22.81 2.46 -24.48
N ASP A 129 -22.82 1.43 -23.62
CA ASP A 129 -21.91 0.27 -23.68
C ASP A 129 -20.40 0.59 -23.52
N SER A 130 -20.07 1.54 -22.63
CA SER A 130 -18.70 1.90 -22.31
C SER A 130 -18.21 1.22 -21.02
N TYR A 131 -17.03 0.58 -21.08
CA TYR A 131 -16.39 -0.08 -19.92
C TYR A 131 -15.55 0.87 -19.05
N PHE A 132 -15.74 2.18 -19.21
CA PHE A 132 -14.94 3.17 -18.50
C PHE A 132 -15.34 3.27 -17.03
N GLN A 133 -14.35 3.21 -16.12
CA GLN A 133 -14.59 3.20 -14.68
C GLN A 133 -15.22 4.53 -14.20
N SER A 134 -16.35 4.46 -13.48
CA SER A 134 -17.12 5.64 -13.01
C SER A 134 -16.30 6.61 -12.16
N PHE A 135 -15.40 6.11 -11.29
CA PHE A 135 -14.51 6.98 -10.51
C PHE A 135 -13.56 7.81 -11.38
N LYS A 136 -13.03 7.21 -12.46
CA LYS A 136 -12.19 7.92 -13.43
C LYS A 136 -13.05 8.89 -14.24
N LEU A 137 -14.28 8.49 -14.60
CA LEU A 137 -15.22 9.32 -15.35
C LEU A 137 -15.56 10.59 -14.57
N LYS A 138 -15.96 10.45 -13.30
CA LYS A 138 -16.23 11.57 -12.39
C LYS A 138 -15.09 12.59 -12.38
N LYS A 139 -13.85 12.12 -12.21
CA LYS A 139 -12.67 13.00 -12.21
C LYS A 139 -12.51 13.77 -13.51
N ARG A 140 -12.80 13.14 -14.65
CA ARG A 140 -12.73 13.78 -15.95
C ARG A 140 -13.85 14.79 -16.15
N LEU A 141 -15.08 14.43 -15.81
CA LEU A 141 -16.23 15.34 -15.88
C LEU A 141 -16.02 16.60 -15.05
N PHE A 142 -15.39 16.48 -13.86
CA PHE A 142 -15.04 17.62 -13.03
C PHE A 142 -13.84 18.43 -13.54
N ALA A 143 -12.95 17.81 -14.31
CA ALA A 143 -11.80 18.50 -14.89
C ALA A 143 -12.17 19.27 -16.16
N GLU A 144 -13.21 18.80 -16.86
CA GLU A 144 -13.74 19.40 -18.10
C GLU A 144 -15.02 20.23 -17.80
N ASP A 145 -15.33 20.45 -16.52
CA ASP A 145 -16.48 21.20 -15.98
C ASP A 145 -17.86 20.84 -16.60
N LEU A 146 -18.01 19.59 -17.06
CA LEU A 146 -19.28 19.06 -17.61
C LEU A 146 -20.31 18.70 -16.54
N LYS A 147 -19.87 18.51 -15.30
CA LYS A 147 -20.73 18.19 -14.16
C LYS A 147 -20.30 18.96 -12.92
N PRO A 148 -21.26 19.34 -12.05
CA PRO A 148 -20.97 20.14 -10.87
C PRO A 148 -20.14 19.38 -9.83
N LYS A 149 -19.28 20.11 -9.12
CA LYS A 149 -18.51 19.62 -7.95
C LYS A 149 -19.33 19.67 -6.66
N HIS A 150 -20.64 19.42 -6.75
CA HIS A 150 -21.56 19.34 -5.62
C HIS A 150 -22.62 18.27 -5.90
N CYS A 151 -23.28 17.78 -4.86
CA CYS A 151 -24.40 16.87 -5.01
C CYS A 151 -25.55 17.59 -5.72
N GLU A 152 -26.02 17.05 -6.86
CA GLU A 152 -27.13 17.61 -7.64
C GLU A 152 -28.48 17.55 -6.91
N GLU A 153 -28.59 16.79 -5.81
CA GLU A 153 -29.82 16.67 -5.02
C GLU A 153 -29.86 17.54 -3.77
N CYS A 154 -28.78 17.52 -2.97
CA CYS A 154 -28.75 18.21 -1.68
C CYS A 154 -27.74 19.36 -1.62
N GLY A 155 -27.01 19.63 -2.71
CA GLY A 155 -26.00 20.70 -2.79
C GLY A 155 -24.72 20.43 -1.99
N TRP A 156 -24.60 19.29 -1.32
CA TRP A 156 -23.44 18.97 -0.47
C TRP A 156 -22.12 18.96 -1.27
N ASN A 157 -21.12 19.70 -0.80
CA ASN A 157 -19.85 19.94 -1.50
C ASN A 157 -18.61 20.02 -0.59
N LYS A 158 -18.69 19.50 0.64
CA LYS A 158 -17.58 19.63 1.61
C LYS A 158 -16.38 18.76 1.20
N VAL A 159 -15.20 19.34 1.29
CA VAL A 159 -13.93 18.65 1.04
C VAL A 159 -13.43 18.02 2.35
N SER A 160 -12.95 16.78 2.28
CA SER A 160 -12.29 16.10 3.39
C SER A 160 -10.96 16.78 3.73
N ILE A 161 -10.45 16.55 4.95
CA ILE A 161 -9.12 17.03 5.36
C ILE A 161 -7.99 16.56 4.42
N ASP A 162 -8.17 15.39 3.78
CA ASP A 162 -7.25 14.85 2.78
C ASP A 162 -7.35 15.54 1.40
N GLY A 163 -8.12 16.63 1.28
CA GLY A 163 -8.38 17.34 0.02
C GLY A 163 -9.32 16.59 -0.94
N ARG A 164 -9.96 15.50 -0.49
CA ARG A 164 -10.88 14.70 -1.32
C ARG A 164 -12.31 15.24 -1.26
N LEU A 165 -12.95 15.36 -2.42
CA LEU A 165 -14.38 15.63 -2.53
C LEU A 165 -15.13 14.28 -2.69
N PRO A 166 -15.81 13.76 -1.65
CA PRO A 166 -16.41 12.43 -1.65
C PRO A 166 -17.78 12.46 -2.33
N LEU A 167 -17.82 12.92 -3.58
CA LEU A 167 -18.97 12.74 -4.45
C LEU A 167 -18.83 11.44 -5.23
N GLU A 168 -19.93 10.85 -5.62
CA GLU A 168 -20.05 9.62 -6.38
C GLU A 168 -20.84 9.91 -7.66
N LEU A 169 -20.56 9.13 -8.70
CA LEU A 169 -21.27 9.24 -9.97
C LEU A 169 -22.30 8.12 -10.03
N HIS A 170 -23.56 8.48 -10.15
CA HIS A 170 -24.70 7.57 -10.17
C HIS A 170 -25.30 7.50 -11.56
N HIS A 171 -25.69 6.29 -11.96
CA HIS A 171 -26.37 6.01 -13.21
C HIS A 171 -27.87 5.91 -12.95
N ILE A 172 -28.67 6.79 -13.56
CA ILE A 172 -30.11 6.89 -13.33
C ILE A 172 -30.81 5.58 -13.70
N ASN A 173 -30.45 4.99 -14.84
CA ASN A 173 -30.95 3.68 -15.28
C ASN A 173 -30.38 2.49 -14.50
N GLY A 174 -29.38 2.69 -13.64
CA GLY A 174 -28.67 1.64 -12.90
C GLY A 174 -27.68 0.82 -13.71
N ASP A 175 -27.50 1.11 -15.01
CA ASP A 175 -26.51 0.45 -15.85
C ASP A 175 -25.19 1.23 -15.85
N SER A 176 -24.16 0.62 -15.26
CA SER A 176 -22.80 1.16 -15.20
C SER A 176 -22.13 1.41 -16.56
N ARG A 177 -22.67 0.83 -17.65
CA ARG A 177 -22.11 0.95 -19.00
C ARG A 177 -22.70 2.09 -19.80
N ASP A 178 -23.82 2.66 -19.36
CA ASP A 178 -24.44 3.79 -20.04
C ASP A 178 -23.88 5.11 -19.49
N ASN A 179 -22.78 5.56 -20.10
CA ASN A 179 -22.03 6.74 -19.64
C ASN A 179 -22.47 8.04 -20.33
N ARG A 180 -23.64 8.07 -20.98
CA ARG A 180 -24.19 9.29 -21.57
C ARG A 180 -24.46 10.34 -20.49
N ILE A 181 -24.21 11.61 -20.78
CA ILE A 181 -24.26 12.69 -19.78
C ILE A 181 -25.63 12.76 -19.09
N GLU A 182 -26.70 12.58 -19.86
CA GLU A 182 -28.09 12.60 -19.39
C GLU A 182 -28.41 11.46 -18.40
N ASN A 183 -27.68 10.34 -18.46
CA ASN A 183 -27.87 9.21 -17.56
C ASN A 183 -27.04 9.33 -16.26
N LEU A 184 -26.17 10.33 -16.16
CA LEU A 184 -25.24 10.50 -15.05
C LEU A 184 -25.70 11.60 -14.11
N ILE A 185 -25.67 11.33 -12.81
CA ILE A 185 -25.94 12.31 -11.75
C ILE A 185 -24.86 12.24 -10.66
N VAL A 186 -24.40 13.40 -10.20
CA VAL A 186 -23.41 13.53 -9.14
C VAL A 186 -24.10 13.57 -7.79
N LEU A 187 -23.81 12.59 -6.92
CA LEU A 187 -24.44 12.45 -5.61
C LEU A 187 -23.40 12.41 -4.49
N CYS A 188 -23.76 12.87 -3.29
CA CYS A 188 -22.97 12.60 -2.09
C CYS A 188 -23.19 11.16 -1.61
N PRO A 189 -22.35 10.62 -0.70
CA PRO A 189 -22.43 9.22 -0.29
C PRO A 189 -23.75 8.89 0.43
N ASN A 190 -24.36 9.90 1.06
CA ASN A 190 -25.64 9.77 1.73
C ASN A 190 -26.82 9.75 0.75
N CYS A 191 -26.86 10.65 -0.23
CA CYS A 191 -27.91 10.61 -1.27
C CYS A 191 -27.77 9.37 -2.15
N HIS A 192 -26.53 8.96 -2.44
CA HIS A 192 -26.27 7.81 -3.28
C HIS A 192 -26.71 6.49 -2.64
N SER A 193 -26.58 6.34 -1.31
CA SER A 193 -26.97 5.11 -0.60
C SER A 193 -28.48 4.86 -0.59
N ILE A 194 -29.29 5.92 -0.74
CA ILE A 194 -30.76 5.86 -0.73
C ILE A 194 -31.31 5.45 -2.11
N LYS A 195 -30.50 5.52 -3.18
CA LYS A 195 -30.96 5.21 -4.54
C LYS A 195 -31.32 3.74 -4.70
N LEU A 196 -32.41 3.49 -5.43
CA LEU A 196 -32.91 2.13 -5.71
C LEU A 196 -31.86 1.27 -6.44
N SER A 197 -31.13 1.87 -7.38
CA SER A 197 -30.07 1.20 -8.14
C SER A 197 -28.73 1.10 -7.40
N HIS A 198 -28.65 1.55 -6.15
CA HIS A 198 -27.42 1.49 -5.37
C HIS A 198 -26.87 0.06 -5.31
N ARG A 199 -25.56 -0.10 -5.53
CA ARG A 199 -24.83 -1.40 -5.51
C ARG A 199 -25.42 -2.50 -6.40
N GLY A 200 -26.17 -2.15 -7.45
CA GLY A 200 -26.76 -3.15 -8.34
C GLY A 200 -27.98 -3.87 -7.76
N CYS A 201 -28.62 -3.31 -6.73
CA CYS A 201 -29.85 -3.86 -6.15
C CYS A 201 -31.02 -3.93 -7.15
N ASN A 202 -30.97 -3.16 -8.24
CA ASN A 202 -31.97 -3.19 -9.31
C ASN A 202 -31.65 -4.20 -10.44
N ILE A 203 -30.55 -4.95 -10.35
CA ILE A 203 -30.22 -5.97 -11.36
C ILE A 203 -31.12 -7.18 -11.10
N LYS A 204 -32.07 -7.44 -12.00
CA LYS A 204 -32.86 -8.67 -11.97
C LYS A 204 -31.90 -9.86 -12.03
N LYS A 205 -32.02 -10.80 -11.07
CA LYS A 205 -31.32 -12.08 -11.17
C LYS A 205 -31.78 -12.76 -12.46
N ARG A 206 -30.83 -13.05 -13.33
CA ARG A 206 -31.04 -13.73 -14.60
C ARG A 206 -31.12 -15.23 -14.38
#